data_AF-A0A949Y7D9-F1
#
_entry.id   AF-A0A949Y7D9-F1
#
_cell.length_a   1.000
_cell.length_b   1.000
_cell.length_c   1.000
_cell.angle_alpha   90.00
_cell.angle_beta   90.00
_cell.angle_gamma   90.00
#
_symmetry.space_group_name_H-M   'P 1'
#
loop_
_entity.id
_entity.type
_entity.pdbx_description
1 polymer ?
#
loop_
_entity_poly.entity_id
_entity_poly.type
_entity_poly.pdbx_seq_one_letter_code
_entity_poly.pdbx_strand_id
1 'polypeptide(L)'
;AISVLSNFAEGAERDGNAEFIHFLTICKGSIGELRAQLIYCLDIELIDQAKYKSLDEMAGSASKPVGGLVRYLKTSGRSGRKFEDRVRPKRKQKRARTRKARLRNPQLATSN
;
A
#
# COMPACT_ATOMS: atom_id res chain seq x y z
N ALA A 1 5.13 -18.35 -8.80
CA ALA A 1 6.12 -17.34 -8.38
C ALA A 1 5.91 -15.96 -9.01
N ILE A 2 5.75 -15.83 -10.34
CA ILE A 2 5.62 -14.55 -11.05
C ILE A 2 4.50 -13.65 -10.48
N SER A 3 3.34 -14.25 -10.19
CA SER A 3 2.17 -13.55 -9.59
C SER A 3 2.51 -12.75 -8.33
N VAL A 4 3.44 -13.23 -7.49
CA VAL A 4 3.85 -12.54 -6.26
C VAL A 4 4.42 -11.16 -6.56
N LEU A 5 5.35 -11.10 -7.52
CA LEU A 5 6.00 -9.85 -7.92
C LEU A 5 5.04 -8.96 -8.71
N SER A 6 4.27 -9.53 -9.64
CA SER A 6 3.30 -8.79 -10.46
C SER A 6 2.28 -8.06 -9.59
N ASN A 7 1.68 -8.74 -8.60
CA ASN A 7 0.72 -8.10 -7.70
C ASN A 7 1.39 -7.06 -6.79
N PHE A 8 2.60 -7.30 -6.30
CA PHE A 8 3.32 -6.30 -5.49
C PHE A 8 3.56 -5.01 -6.29
N ALA A 9 4.10 -5.14 -7.51
CA ALA A 9 4.38 -4.01 -8.38
C ALA A 9 3.09 -3.27 -8.77
N GLU A 10 2.05 -3.99 -9.18
CA GLU A 10 0.78 -3.37 -9.56
C GLU A 10 0.17 -2.61 -8.38
N GLY A 11 0.16 -3.18 -7.18
CA GLY A 11 -0.34 -2.51 -5.99
C GLY A 11 0.44 -1.26 -5.60
N ALA A 12 1.77 -1.28 -5.74
CA ALA A 12 2.63 -0.15 -5.44
C ALA A 12 2.35 1.07 -6.33
N GLU A 13 2.00 0.83 -7.61
CA GLU A 13 1.68 1.87 -8.59
C GLU A 13 0.25 2.46 -8.43
N ARG A 14 -0.58 1.93 -7.52
CA ARG A 14 -1.95 2.45 -7.31
C ARG A 14 -2.02 3.71 -6.43
N ASP A 15 -0.94 4.08 -5.74
CA ASP A 15 -0.82 5.25 -4.85
C ASP A 15 -1.82 5.34 -3.68
N GLY A 16 -2.73 4.37 -3.53
CA GLY A 16 -3.72 4.27 -2.45
C GLY A 16 -3.40 3.11 -1.51
N ASN A 17 -3.39 3.35 -0.21
CA ASN A 17 -3.06 2.32 0.78
C ASN A 17 -4.08 1.17 0.77
N ALA A 18 -5.38 1.46 0.57
CA ALA A 18 -6.42 0.43 0.50
C ALA A 18 -6.23 -0.50 -0.71
N GLU A 19 -5.93 0.08 -1.88
CA GLU A 19 -5.63 -0.67 -3.10
C GLU A 19 -4.33 -1.47 -2.93
N PHE A 20 -3.28 -0.85 -2.38
CA PHE A 20 -2.02 -1.56 -2.14
C PHE A 20 -2.21 -2.74 -1.18
N ILE A 21 -2.98 -2.58 -0.10
CA ILE A 21 -3.32 -3.68 0.83
C ILE A 21 -4.03 -4.83 0.10
N HIS A 22 -4.95 -4.53 -0.82
CA HIS A 22 -5.65 -5.56 -1.59
C HIS A 22 -4.66 -6.39 -2.42
N PHE A 23 -3.79 -5.74 -3.18
CA PHE A 23 -2.75 -6.40 -3.97
C PHE A 23 -1.73 -7.17 -3.11
N LEU A 24 -1.33 -6.63 -1.96
CA LEU A 24 -0.46 -7.33 -1.01
C LEU A 24 -1.12 -8.59 -0.43
N THR A 25 -2.45 -8.59 -0.29
CA THR A 25 -3.20 -9.77 0.16
C THR A 25 -3.18 -10.86 -0.92
N ILE A 26 -3.34 -10.50 -2.19
CA ILE A 26 -3.19 -11.42 -3.33
C ILE A 26 -1.75 -11.96 -3.40
N CYS A 27 -0.76 -11.07 -3.29
CA CYS A 27 0.66 -11.41 -3.22
C CYS A 27 0.94 -12.47 -2.13
N LYS A 28 0.41 -12.26 -0.91
CA LYS A 28 0.53 -13.22 0.19
C LYS A 28 -0.18 -14.55 -0.10
N GLY A 29 -1.35 -14.51 -0.74
CA GLY A 29 -2.07 -15.70 -1.21
C GLY A 29 -1.25 -16.53 -2.19
N SER A 30 -0.67 -15.89 -3.21
CA SER A 30 0.21 -16.55 -4.19
C SER A 30 1.48 -17.14 -3.57
N ILE A 31 2.00 -16.58 -2.48
CA ILE A 31 3.09 -17.22 -1.71
C ILE A 31 2.57 -18.50 -1.02
N GLY A 32 1.37 -18.47 -0.43
CA GLY A 32 0.75 -19.64 0.19
C GLY A 32 0.53 -20.79 -0.81
N GLU A 33 0.02 -20.46 -2.00
CA GLU A 33 -0.14 -21.42 -3.10
C GLU A 33 1.19 -22.04 -3.54
N LEU A 34 2.25 -21.21 -3.69
CA LEU A 34 3.58 -21.72 -4.01
C LEU A 34 4.07 -22.72 -2.96
N ARG A 35 3.87 -22.44 -1.67
CA ARG A 35 4.29 -23.37 -0.59
C ARG A 35 3.50 -24.68 -0.64
N ALA A 36 2.20 -24.63 -0.91
CA ALA A 36 1.39 -25.84 -1.12
C ALA A 36 1.89 -26.66 -2.33
N GLN A 37 2.24 -25.99 -3.43
CA GLN A 37 2.83 -26.64 -4.60
C GLN A 37 4.20 -27.27 -4.28
N LEU A 38 5.03 -26.63 -3.44
CA LEU A 38 6.30 -27.21 -3.00
C LEU A 38 6.12 -28.50 -2.20
N ILE A 39 5.09 -28.56 -1.34
CA ILE A 39 4.73 -29.80 -0.62
C ILE A 39 4.35 -30.88 -1.63
N TYR A 40 3.48 -30.56 -2.59
CA TYR A 40 3.11 -31.52 -3.64
C TYR A 40 4.31 -32.02 -4.45
N CYS A 41 5.23 -31.12 -4.83
CA CYS A 41 6.45 -31.48 -5.54
C CYS A 41 7.36 -32.40 -4.71
N LEU A 42 7.40 -32.24 -3.39
CA LEU A 42 8.14 -33.13 -2.49
C LEU A 42 7.46 -34.50 -2.43
N ASP A 43 6.13 -34.55 -2.32
CA ASP A 43 5.36 -35.79 -2.21
C ASP A 43 5.51 -36.70 -3.45
N ILE A 44 5.63 -36.10 -4.63
CA ILE A 44 5.86 -36.84 -5.89
C ILE A 44 7.35 -37.04 -6.22
N GLU A 45 8.24 -36.78 -5.25
CA GLU A 45 9.70 -36.92 -5.38
C GLU A 45 10.31 -36.09 -6.54
N LEU A 46 9.64 -35.02 -6.97
CA LEU A 46 10.17 -34.10 -7.98
C LEU A 46 11.30 -33.23 -7.41
N ILE A 47 11.29 -32.99 -6.10
CA ILE A 47 12.35 -32.31 -5.35
C ILE A 47 12.67 -33.10 -4.08
N ASP A 48 13.93 -33.03 -3.63
CA ASP A 48 14.33 -33.62 -2.37
C ASP A 48 14.01 -32.71 -1.16
N GLN A 49 14.18 -33.26 0.04
CA GLN A 49 13.91 -32.57 1.29
C GLN A 49 14.77 -31.30 1.47
N ALA A 50 16.02 -31.31 1.01
CA ALA A 50 16.92 -30.19 1.15
C ALA A 50 16.48 -29.01 0.25
N LYS A 51 16.08 -29.33 -0.98
CA LYS A 51 15.55 -28.38 -1.96
C LYS A 51 14.21 -27.83 -1.52
N TYR A 52 13.30 -28.67 -1.05
CA TYR A 52 12.04 -28.24 -0.45
C TYR A 52 12.27 -27.24 0.68
N LYS A 53 13.12 -27.58 1.66
CA LYS A 53 13.40 -26.71 2.80
C LYS A 53 13.95 -25.35 2.37
N SER A 54 14.93 -25.35 1.45
CA SER A 54 15.50 -24.11 0.93
C SER A 54 14.44 -23.23 0.24
N LEU A 55 13.57 -23.82 -0.59
CA LEU A 55 12.52 -23.09 -1.30
C LEU A 55 11.41 -22.59 -0.35
N ASP A 56 11.00 -23.40 0.64
CA ASP A 56 10.01 -23.01 1.64
C ASP A 56 10.52 -21.89 2.54
N GLU A 57 11.79 -21.93 2.95
CA GLU A 57 12.44 -20.86 3.70
C GLU A 57 12.47 -19.55 2.92
N MET A 58 12.83 -19.60 1.63
CA MET A 58 12.78 -18.44 0.74
C MET A 58 11.36 -17.88 0.62
N ALA A 59 10.36 -18.72 0.37
CA ALA A 59 8.95 -18.30 0.30
C ALA A 59 8.47 -17.69 1.62
N GLY A 60 8.84 -18.30 2.76
CA GLY A 60 8.54 -17.79 4.09
C GLY A 60 9.19 -16.43 4.38
N SER A 61 10.45 -16.24 3.95
CA SER A 61 11.17 -14.98 4.08
C SER A 61 10.50 -13.83 3.30
N ALA A 62 9.87 -14.13 2.16
CA ALA A 62 9.09 -13.15 1.39
C ALA A 62 7.70 -12.87 2.03
N SER A 63 7.07 -13.89 2.63
CA SER A 63 5.74 -13.74 3.25
C SER A 63 5.73 -12.82 4.47
N LYS A 64 6.77 -12.88 5.29
CA LYS A 64 6.93 -12.08 6.53
C LYS A 64 6.85 -10.56 6.28
N PRO A 65 7.68 -9.94 5.41
CA PRO A 65 7.63 -8.52 5.14
C PRO A 65 6.32 -8.10 4.47
N VAL A 66 5.73 -8.92 3.59
CA VAL A 66 4.40 -8.63 3.00
C VAL A 66 3.34 -8.52 4.10
N GLY A 67 3.29 -9.48 5.03
CA GLY A 67 2.38 -9.44 6.16
C GLY A 67 2.63 -8.23 7.09
N GLY A 68 3.89 -7.93 7.37
CA GLY A 68 4.29 -6.75 8.15
C GLY A 68 3.85 -5.43 7.50
N LEU A 69 4.03 -5.31 6.17
CA LEU A 69 3.64 -4.14 5.40
C LEU A 69 2.12 -3.96 5.41
N VAL A 70 1.35 -5.03 5.21
CA VAL A 70 -0.13 -4.97 5.33
C VAL A 70 -0.55 -4.46 6.71
N ARG A 71 0.06 -4.98 7.79
CA ARG A 71 -0.25 -4.54 9.15
C ARG A 71 0.07 -3.07 9.33
N TYR A 72 1.25 -2.64 8.91
CA TYR A 72 1.68 -1.24 8.97
C TYR A 72 0.72 -0.31 8.23
N LEU A 73 0.36 -0.64 6.98
CA LEU A 73 -0.52 0.20 6.17
C LEU A 73 -1.91 0.35 6.80
N LYS A 74 -2.47 -0.74 7.36
CA LYS A 74 -3.74 -0.71 8.09
C LYS A 74 -3.72 0.19 9.32
N THR A 75 -2.59 0.30 10.03
CA THR A 75 -2.47 1.11 11.26
C THR A 75 -1.86 2.49 11.04
N SER A 76 -1.33 2.79 9.85
CA SER A 76 -0.55 4.01 9.57
C SER A 76 -1.36 5.32 9.62
N GLY A 77 -2.70 5.27 9.63
CA GLY A 77 -3.57 6.45 9.56
C GLY A 77 -3.48 7.23 8.24
N ARG A 78 -2.67 6.78 7.27
CA ARG A 78 -2.51 7.38 5.95
C ARG A 78 -3.39 6.63 4.94
N SER A 79 -4.02 7.36 4.04
CA SER A 79 -4.81 6.76 2.95
C SER A 79 -4.00 6.51 1.68
N GLY A 80 -2.77 7.03 1.60
CA GLY A 80 -1.91 6.97 0.42
C GLY A 80 -1.85 8.31 -0.33
N ARG A 81 -0.84 8.46 -1.22
CA ARG A 81 -0.56 9.69 -1.98
C ARG A 81 -1.74 10.16 -2.83
N LYS A 82 -2.51 9.21 -3.37
CA LYS A 82 -3.75 9.45 -4.14
C LYS A 82 -4.79 10.29 -3.39
N PHE A 83 -4.71 10.36 -2.06
CA PHE A 83 -5.68 11.06 -1.20
C PHE A 83 -5.08 12.22 -0.39
N GLU A 84 -3.79 12.53 -0.54
CA GLU A 84 -3.12 13.59 0.24
C GLU A 84 -3.76 14.98 0.03
N ASP A 85 -4.23 15.28 -1.17
CA ASP A 85 -4.90 16.55 -1.47
C ASP A 85 -6.28 16.71 -0.81
N ARG A 86 -6.93 15.60 -0.43
CA ARG A 86 -8.25 15.64 0.24
C ARG A 86 -8.14 15.93 1.73
N VAL A 87 -6.99 15.64 2.33
CA VAL A 87 -6.72 15.83 3.76
C VAL A 87 -6.21 17.24 4.06
N ARG A 88 -5.78 18.03 3.05
CA ARG A 88 -5.41 19.43 3.25
C ARG A 88 -6.64 20.26 3.67
N PRO A 89 -6.67 20.84 4.88
CA PRO A 89 -7.76 21.74 5.24
C PRO A 89 -7.76 22.93 4.27
N LYS A 90 -8.93 23.34 3.77
CA LYS A 90 -9.18 24.52 2.90
C LYS A 90 -8.80 25.88 3.55
N ARG A 91 -7.85 25.92 4.49
CA ARG A 91 -7.36 27.11 5.19
C ARG A 91 -6.68 28.12 4.25
N LYS A 92 -6.08 27.68 3.14
CA LYS A 92 -5.39 28.59 2.20
C LYS A 92 -6.32 29.32 1.22
N GLN A 93 -7.50 28.77 0.89
CA GLN A 93 -8.45 29.43 -0.01
C GLN A 93 -9.25 30.56 0.67
N LYS A 94 -9.57 30.43 1.97
CA LYS A 94 -10.33 31.45 2.71
C LYS A 94 -9.52 32.75 2.86
N ARG A 95 -8.23 32.67 3.24
CA ARG A 95 -7.33 33.84 3.38
C ARG A 95 -7.11 34.61 2.08
N ALA A 96 -7.00 33.92 0.94
CA ALA A 96 -6.85 34.57 -0.36
C ALA A 96 -8.13 35.30 -0.81
N ARG A 97 -9.31 34.73 -0.52
CA ARG A 97 -10.61 35.37 -0.80
C ARG A 97 -10.87 36.59 0.09
N THR A 98 -10.58 36.51 1.39
CA THR A 98 -10.76 37.65 2.32
C THR A 98 -9.81 38.80 1.99
N ARG A 99 -8.57 38.52 1.58
CA ARG A 99 -7.59 39.54 1.18
C ARG A 99 -7.97 40.21 -0.16
N LYS A 100 -8.45 39.45 -1.16
CA LYS A 100 -8.98 40.03 -2.42
C LYS A 100 -10.27 40.83 -2.21
N ALA A 101 -11.12 40.46 -1.25
CA ALA A 101 -12.33 41.21 -0.91
C ALA A 101 -12.01 42.54 -0.21
N ARG A 102 -11.06 42.55 0.75
CA ARG A 102 -10.57 43.79 1.39
C ARG A 102 -9.90 44.76 0.42
N LEU A 103 -9.18 44.24 -0.58
CA LEU A 103 -8.55 45.06 -1.63
C LEU A 103 -9.54 45.63 -2.64
N ARG A 104 -10.75 45.05 -2.77
CA ARG A 104 -11.81 45.55 -3.68
C ARG A 104 -12.77 46.53 -3.03
N ASN A 105 -12.82 46.61 -1.70
CA ASN A 105 -13.74 47.52 -1.01
C ASN A 105 -13.05 48.16 0.22
N PRO A 106 -12.37 49.31 0.06
CA PRO A 106 -11.59 49.96 1.11
C PRO A 106 -12.41 50.46 2.32
N GLN A 107 -13.70 50.67 2.14
CA GLN A 107 -14.62 51.22 3.15
C GLN A 107 -14.88 50.25 4.34
N LEU A 108 -14.53 48.97 4.21
CA LEU A 108 -14.64 47.96 5.30
C LEU A 108 -13.38 47.89 6.19
N ALA A 109 -12.40 48.76 5.99
CA ALA A 109 -11.15 48.79 6.78
C ALA A 109 -11.19 49.75 7.97
N THR A 110 -12.23 50.59 8.08
CA THR A 110 -12.36 51.64 9.11
C THR A 110 -13.70 51.53 9.83
N SER A 111 -13.86 50.50 10.64
CA SER A 111 -14.86 50.46 11.70
C SER A 111 -14.24 49.61 12.80
N ASN A 112 -13.68 50.29 13.79
CA ASN A 112 -13.49 49.75 15.13
C ASN A 112 -14.80 49.96 15.90
#